data_AF-A0A0A9YK02-F1
#
_entry.id   AF-A0A0A9YK02-F1
#
_cell.length_a   1.000
_cell.length_b   1.000
_cell.length_c   1.000
_cell.angle_alpha   90.00
_cell.angle_beta   90.00
_cell.angle_gamma   90.00
#
_symmetry.space_group_name_H-M   'P 1'
#
loop_
_entity.id
_entity.type
_entity.pdbx_description
1 polymer ?
#
loop_
_entity_poly.entity_id
_entity_poly.type
_entity_poly.pdbx_seq_one_letter_code
_entity_poly.pdbx_strand_id
1 'polypeptide(L)'
;MSALMVYSYWLGTVCCMAAGIVFSSLSAVLAVVNSATTPIWTITGVPGLYLWNIVSILFQSGAVALWVTLYFRKLQFSIMTSDDRWSTEGRAFFGLSFWLVVASIGVQIINVIFIYSATSDMRQKKKAAKPVIEEKTNGAIMLY
;
A
#
# COMPACT_ATOMS: atom_id res chain seq x y z
N MET A 1 25.74 -29.20 0.61
CA MET A 1 24.84 -28.17 1.19
C MET A 1 23.75 -27.84 0.17
N SER A 2 22.75 -28.71 0.09
CA SER A 2 21.56 -28.52 -0.75
C SER A 2 20.80 -27.31 -0.25
N ALA A 3 20.62 -26.31 -1.11
CA ALA A 3 19.96 -25.05 -0.80
C ALA A 3 18.55 -25.32 -0.22
N LEU A 4 18.42 -25.12 1.10
CA LEU A 4 17.17 -25.15 1.85
C LEU A 4 16.15 -24.14 1.29
N MET A 5 16.62 -23.11 0.57
CA MET A 5 15.82 -22.01 0.07
C MET A 5 16.20 -21.68 -1.37
N VAL A 6 15.21 -21.49 -2.26
CA VAL A 6 15.49 -21.04 -3.63
C VAL A 6 15.90 -19.57 -3.56
N TYR A 7 17.20 -19.32 -3.73
CA TYR A 7 17.84 -18.02 -3.47
C TYR A 7 17.15 -16.84 -4.17
N SER A 8 16.74 -17.02 -5.42
CA SER A 8 16.06 -15.97 -6.21
C SER A 8 14.73 -15.54 -5.60
N TYR A 9 13.92 -16.48 -5.08
CA TYR A 9 12.64 -16.15 -4.45
C TYR A 9 12.85 -15.44 -3.12
N TRP A 10 13.80 -15.91 -2.32
CA TRP A 10 14.16 -15.26 -1.06
C TRP A 10 14.69 -13.83 -1.29
N LEU A 11 15.64 -13.66 -2.21
CA LEU A 11 16.19 -12.35 -2.53
C LEU A 11 15.07 -11.41 -3.04
N GLY A 12 14.17 -11.92 -3.89
CA GLY A 12 12.98 -11.20 -4.34
C GLY A 12 12.10 -10.72 -3.18
N THR A 13 11.82 -11.57 -2.19
CA THR A 13 11.04 -11.18 -1.00
C THR A 13 11.69 -10.04 -0.23
N VAL A 14 13.01 -10.10 -0.01
CA VAL A 14 13.77 -9.08 0.72
C VAL A 14 13.78 -7.76 -0.04
N CYS A 15 14.04 -7.79 -1.35
CA CYS A 15 14.03 -6.59 -2.20
C CYS A 15 12.65 -5.93 -2.26
N CYS A 16 11.58 -6.71 -2.47
CA CYS A 16 10.22 -6.20 -2.46
C CYS A 16 9.82 -5.60 -1.10
N MET A 17 10.21 -6.25 -0.01
CA MET A 17 9.95 -5.75 1.35
C MET A 17 10.67 -4.41 1.61
N ALA A 18 11.96 -4.33 1.26
CA ALA A 18 12.74 -3.11 1.41
C ALA A 18 12.14 -1.94 0.60
N ALA A 19 11.78 -2.18 -0.66
CA ALA A 19 11.11 -1.20 -1.50
C ALA A 19 9.76 -0.77 -0.89
N GLY A 20 8.95 -1.73 -0.43
CA GLY A 20 7.65 -1.46 0.20
C GLY A 20 7.78 -0.56 1.44
N ILE A 21 8.79 -0.76 2.28
CA ILE A 21 9.06 0.06 3.47
C ILE A 21 9.45 1.49 3.06
N VAL A 22 10.33 1.66 2.07
CA VAL A 22 10.75 2.99 1.59
C VAL A 22 9.55 3.80 1.10
N PHE A 23 8.69 3.20 0.29
CA PHE A 23 7.49 3.88 -0.21
C PHE A 23 6.45 4.16 0.89
N SER A 24 6.32 3.27 1.87
CA SER A 24 5.42 3.50 3.02
C SER A 24 5.91 4.68 3.86
N SER A 25 7.21 4.74 4.17
CA SER A 25 7.83 5.86 4.88
C SER A 25 7.71 7.17 4.11
N LEU A 26 7.93 7.16 2.80
CA LEU A 26 7.75 8.34 1.95
C LEU A 26 6.30 8.83 1.99
N SER A 27 5.33 7.92 1.92
CA SER A 27 3.92 8.28 2.05
C SER A 27 3.57 8.86 3.41
N ALA A 28 4.16 8.35 4.50
CA ALA A 28 3.93 8.86 5.85
C ALA A 28 4.46 10.31 6.00
N VAL A 29 5.68 10.57 5.52
CA VAL A 29 6.26 11.92 5.53
C VAL A 29 5.42 12.87 4.71
N LEU A 30 5.01 12.48 3.49
CA LEU A 30 4.15 13.31 2.65
C LEU A 30 2.81 13.59 3.32
N ALA A 31 2.19 12.62 4.00
CA ALA A 31 0.92 12.85 4.71
C ALA A 31 1.05 13.92 5.81
N VAL A 32 2.13 13.88 6.59
CA VAL A 32 2.41 14.91 7.61
C VAL A 32 2.64 16.28 6.96
N VAL A 33 3.43 16.33 5.90
CA VAL A 33 3.70 17.58 5.16
C VAL A 33 2.42 18.17 4.57
N ASN A 34 1.54 17.35 4.01
CA ASN A 34 0.23 17.79 3.49
C ASN A 34 -0.72 18.29 4.57
N SER A 35 -0.53 17.83 5.81
CA SER A 35 -1.34 18.27 6.94
C SER A 35 -0.90 19.66 7.42
N ALA A 36 0.39 19.98 7.28
CA ALA A 36 0.96 21.27 7.68
C ALA A 36 1.00 22.33 6.55
N THR A 37 1.06 21.90 5.30
CA THR A 37 1.27 22.77 4.13
C THR A 37 0.28 22.47 3.02
N THR A 38 -0.09 23.50 2.24
CA THR A 38 -0.86 23.32 1.02
C THR A 38 0.10 22.98 -0.14
N PRO A 39 0.10 21.74 -0.63
CA PRO A 39 1.02 21.30 -1.68
C PRO A 39 0.70 22.02 -3.00
N ILE A 40 1.73 22.50 -3.68
CA ILE A 40 1.61 23.12 -5.00
C ILE A 40 1.63 22.04 -6.11
N TRP A 41 2.31 20.92 -5.87
CA TRP A 41 2.54 19.86 -6.86
C TRP A 41 1.61 18.65 -6.69
N THR A 42 1.15 18.07 -7.80
CA THR A 42 0.21 16.93 -7.81
C THR A 42 0.78 15.66 -7.19
N ILE A 43 2.09 15.41 -7.32
CA ILE A 43 2.79 14.22 -6.82
C ILE A 43 3.06 14.31 -5.31
N THR A 44 3.17 15.52 -4.76
CA THR A 44 3.29 15.72 -3.32
C THR A 44 1.95 15.98 -2.66
N GLY A 45 0.90 16.28 -3.42
CA GLY A 45 -0.44 16.49 -2.89
C GLY A 45 -1.25 15.21 -2.68
N VAL A 46 -2.56 15.39 -2.49
CA VAL A 46 -3.52 14.28 -2.28
C VAL A 46 -3.39 13.13 -3.30
N PRO A 47 -3.26 13.38 -4.63
CA PRO A 47 -3.05 12.30 -5.60
C PRO A 47 -1.75 11.52 -5.37
N GLY A 48 -0.70 12.21 -4.93
CA GLY A 48 0.56 11.62 -4.51
C GLY A 48 0.42 10.62 -3.37
N LEU A 49 -0.36 10.95 -2.34
CA LEU A 49 -0.58 10.05 -1.22
C LEU A 49 -1.20 8.72 -1.68
N TYR A 50 -2.17 8.75 -2.60
CA TYR A 50 -2.71 7.51 -3.17
C TYR A 50 -1.65 6.71 -3.92
N LEU A 51 -0.88 7.37 -4.78
CA LEU A 51 0.17 6.73 -5.57
C LEU A 51 1.17 6.00 -4.69
N TRP A 52 1.75 6.69 -3.69
CA TRP A 52 2.78 6.10 -2.84
C TRP A 52 2.25 4.98 -1.93
N ASN A 53 1.02 5.11 -1.41
CA ASN A 53 0.37 4.03 -0.66
C ASN A 53 0.12 2.79 -1.54
N ILE A 54 -0.42 2.98 -2.75
CA ILE A 54 -0.71 1.87 -3.67
C ILE A 54 0.58 1.15 -4.09
N VAL A 55 1.62 1.91 -4.44
CA VAL A 55 2.94 1.34 -4.78
C VAL A 55 3.49 0.53 -3.61
N SER A 56 3.40 1.05 -2.38
CA SER A 56 3.83 0.30 -1.19
C SER A 56 3.03 -1.00 -1.00
N ILE A 57 1.70 -0.97 -1.14
CA ILE A 57 0.84 -2.16 -1.05
C ILE A 57 1.22 -3.21 -2.10
N LEU A 58 1.51 -2.79 -3.33
CA LEU A 58 1.92 -3.71 -4.41
C LEU A 58 3.25 -4.41 -4.08
N PHE A 59 4.23 -3.67 -3.57
CA PHE A 59 5.51 -4.26 -3.17
C PHE A 59 5.38 -5.19 -1.94
N GLN A 60 4.61 -4.81 -0.92
CA GLN A 60 4.39 -5.64 0.27
C GLN A 60 3.59 -6.91 -0.07
N SER A 61 2.55 -6.80 -0.89
CA SER A 61 1.77 -7.97 -1.36
C SER A 61 2.62 -8.89 -2.24
N GLY A 62 3.48 -8.35 -3.10
CA GLY A 62 4.45 -9.14 -3.86
C GLY A 62 5.42 -9.90 -2.96
N ALA A 63 5.94 -9.27 -1.90
CA ALA A 63 6.79 -9.93 -0.92
C ALA A 63 6.05 -11.08 -0.20
N VAL A 64 4.79 -10.85 0.21
CA VAL A 64 3.94 -11.89 0.82
C VAL A 64 3.71 -13.05 -0.16
N ALA A 65 3.37 -12.76 -1.43
CA ALA A 65 3.10 -13.79 -2.44
C ALA A 65 4.34 -14.65 -2.75
N LEU A 66 5.52 -14.02 -2.89
CA LEU A 66 6.79 -14.72 -3.10
C LEU A 66 7.15 -15.59 -1.88
N TRP A 67 6.92 -15.09 -0.67
CA TRP A 67 7.17 -15.83 0.57
C TRP A 67 6.23 -17.03 0.73
N VAL A 68 4.94 -16.85 0.46
CA VAL A 68 3.93 -17.93 0.47
C VAL A 68 4.26 -18.99 -0.60
N THR A 69 4.69 -18.56 -1.79
CA THR A 69 5.13 -19.48 -2.85
C THR A 69 6.33 -20.31 -2.40
N LEU A 70 7.33 -19.67 -1.78
CA LEU A 70 8.50 -20.35 -1.21
C LEU A 70 8.09 -21.35 -0.11
N TYR A 71 7.11 -20.97 0.71
CA TYR A 71 6.57 -21.81 1.78
C TYR A 71 5.95 -23.11 1.25
N PHE A 72 5.05 -23.02 0.27
CA PHE A 72 4.42 -24.19 -0.34
C PHE A 72 5.39 -25.02 -1.19
N ARG A 73 6.43 -24.42 -1.80
CA ARG A 73 7.34 -25.18 -2.65
C ARG A 73 8.39 -25.98 -1.90
N LYS A 74 8.87 -25.48 -0.76
CA LYS A 74 10.06 -26.02 -0.08
C LYS A 74 9.89 -26.19 1.42
N LEU A 75 9.36 -25.18 2.13
CA LEU A 75 9.33 -25.22 3.60
C LEU A 75 8.33 -26.23 4.16
N GLN A 76 7.22 -26.49 3.47
CA GLN A 76 6.27 -27.50 3.94
C GLN A 76 6.76 -28.95 3.73
N PHE A 77 7.75 -29.18 2.86
CA PHE A 77 8.19 -30.51 2.41
C PHE A 77 9.63 -30.88 2.75
N SER A 78 10.41 -30.07 3.50
CA SER A 78 11.83 -30.38 3.70
C SER A 78 12.38 -30.04 5.07
N ILE A 79 12.39 -31.03 5.95
CA ILE A 79 13.43 -31.23 6.97
C ILE A 79 13.83 -32.71 7.11
N MET A 80 13.57 -33.56 6.10
CA MET A 80 14.02 -34.96 6.16
C MET A 80 15.31 -35.12 5.37
N THR A 81 16.44 -35.15 6.09
CA THR A 81 17.59 -35.94 5.65
C THR A 81 17.15 -37.40 5.60
N SER A 82 17.58 -38.12 4.57
CA SER A 82 17.07 -39.42 4.13
C SER A 82 17.13 -40.59 5.14
N ASP A 83 17.50 -40.36 6.40
CA ASP A 83 17.81 -41.39 7.40
C ASP A 83 16.96 -41.37 8.69
N ASP A 84 16.14 -40.35 8.97
CA ASP A 84 15.37 -40.31 10.23
C ASP A 84 13.88 -40.59 10.04
N ARG A 85 13.34 -41.56 10.80
CA ARG A 85 11.95 -42.04 10.79
C ARG A 85 10.91 -41.08 11.42
N TRP A 86 11.24 -39.81 11.64
CA TRP A 86 10.36 -38.84 12.30
C TRP A 86 9.82 -37.79 11.33
N SER A 87 8.60 -38.03 10.81
CA SER A 87 7.89 -37.06 9.97
C SER A 87 7.46 -35.85 10.82
N THR A 88 7.98 -34.67 10.45
CA THR A 88 7.47 -33.38 10.91
C THR A 88 6.73 -32.68 9.76
N GLU A 89 6.14 -33.45 8.85
CA GLU A 89 5.31 -32.94 7.76
C GLU A 89 4.11 -32.15 8.35
N GLY A 90 3.86 -30.96 7.82
CA GLY A 90 2.68 -30.16 8.18
C GLY A 90 2.74 -29.38 9.50
N ARG A 91 3.88 -29.33 10.21
CA ARG A 91 4.01 -28.49 11.43
C ARG A 91 4.67 -27.13 11.21
N ALA A 92 5.00 -26.78 9.97
CA ALA A 92 5.44 -25.44 9.67
C ALA A 92 4.23 -24.50 9.84
N PHE A 93 4.43 -23.38 10.55
CA PHE A 93 3.44 -22.32 10.69
C PHE A 93 4.11 -20.99 10.32
N PHE A 94 3.33 -20.07 9.78
CA PHE A 94 3.81 -18.70 9.56
C PHE A 94 4.09 -18.04 10.91
N GLY A 95 5.33 -17.60 11.12
CA GLY A 95 5.71 -16.86 12.32
C GLY A 95 5.03 -15.49 12.41
N LEU A 96 5.11 -14.87 13.60
CA LEU A 96 4.53 -13.54 13.86
C LEU A 96 5.00 -12.47 12.87
N SER A 97 6.27 -12.52 12.45
CA SER A 97 6.85 -11.57 11.49
C SER A 97 6.10 -11.52 10.16
N PHE A 98 5.62 -12.66 9.66
CA PHE A 98 4.81 -12.72 8.45
C PHE A 98 3.47 -12.00 8.64
N TRP A 99 2.80 -12.27 9.75
CA TRP A 99 1.52 -11.64 10.09
C TRP A 99 1.65 -10.13 10.30
N LEU A 100 2.79 -9.64 10.80
CA LEU A 100 3.07 -8.20 10.88
C LEU A 100 3.10 -7.54 9.49
N VAL A 101 3.64 -8.21 8.47
CA VAL A 101 3.61 -7.69 7.09
C VAL A 101 2.18 -7.64 6.56
N VAL A 102 1.40 -8.69 6.81
CA VAL A 102 -0.02 -8.72 6.41
C VAL A 102 -0.82 -7.62 7.13
N ALA A 103 -0.58 -7.41 8.42
CA ALA A 103 -1.18 -6.33 9.18
C ALA A 103 -0.79 -4.95 8.64
N SER A 104 0.48 -4.76 8.25
CA SER A 104 0.97 -3.53 7.61
C SER A 104 0.19 -3.20 6.33
N ILE A 105 -0.08 -4.19 5.48
CA ILE A 105 -0.91 -4.02 4.28
C ILE A 105 -2.32 -3.53 4.67
N GLY A 106 -2.91 -4.13 5.71
CA GLY A 106 -4.21 -3.70 6.24
C GLY A 106 -4.21 -2.25 6.71
N VAL A 107 -3.19 -1.84 7.46
CA VAL A 107 -3.01 -0.45 7.91
C VAL A 107 -2.88 0.51 6.71
N GLN A 108 -2.14 0.12 5.67
CA GLN A 108 -1.97 0.93 4.47
C GLN A 108 -3.29 1.10 3.70
N ILE A 109 -4.14 0.08 3.65
CA ILE A 109 -5.49 0.16 3.06
C ILE A 109 -6.38 1.11 3.86
N ILE A 110 -6.35 1.02 5.20
CA ILE A 110 -7.08 1.93 6.08
C ILE A 110 -6.63 3.38 5.84
N ASN A 111 -5.32 3.62 5.67
CA ASN A 111 -4.79 4.93 5.34
C ASN A 111 -5.39 5.48 4.03
N VAL A 112 -5.47 4.65 2.98
CA VAL A 112 -6.11 5.03 1.70
C VAL A 112 -7.59 5.38 1.88
N ILE A 113 -8.33 4.64 2.71
CA ILE A 113 -9.73 4.93 3.03
C ILE A 113 -9.87 6.29 3.72
N PHE A 114 -8.98 6.61 4.67
CA PHE A 114 -9.00 7.90 5.35
C PHE A 114 -8.72 9.06 4.39
N ILE A 115 -7.74 8.90 3.50
CA ILE A 115 -7.44 9.92 2.47
C ILE A 115 -8.67 10.11 1.56
N TYR A 116 -9.36 9.02 1.20
CA TYR A 116 -10.60 9.07 0.41
C TYR A 116 -11.72 9.84 1.10
N SER A 117 -12.00 9.50 2.36
CA SER A 117 -13.01 10.18 3.17
C SER A 117 -12.69 11.68 3.28
N ALA A 118 -11.47 12.04 3.67
CA ALA A 118 -11.03 13.42 3.83
C ALA A 118 -11.13 14.23 2.51
N THR A 119 -10.77 13.61 1.38
CA THR A 119 -10.85 14.27 0.06
C THR A 119 -12.30 14.49 -0.36
N SER A 120 -13.19 13.53 -0.05
CA SER A 120 -14.61 13.61 -0.40
C SER A 120 -15.31 14.76 0.33
N ASP A 121 -15.02 14.94 1.61
CA ASP A 121 -15.56 16.03 2.44
C ASP A 121 -15.10 17.40 1.93
N MET A 122 -13.81 17.53 1.60
CA MET A 122 -13.27 18.77 1.01
C MET A 122 -13.92 19.10 -0.33
N ARG A 123 -14.18 18.08 -1.18
CA ARG A 123 -14.83 18.27 -2.47
C ARG A 123 -16.29 18.69 -2.31
N GLN A 124 -17.01 18.15 -1.32
CA GLN A 124 -18.37 18.55 -0.99
C GLN A 124 -18.44 19.99 -0.49
N LYS A 125 -17.57 20.37 0.46
CA LYS A 125 -17.46 21.75 0.97
C LYS A 125 -17.13 22.74 -0.15
N LYS A 126 -16.22 22.39 -1.05
CA LYS A 126 -15.85 23.24 -2.20
C LYS A 126 -16.99 23.38 -3.23
N LYS A 127 -17.82 22.36 -3.41
CA LYS A 127 -19.02 22.44 -4.27
C LYS A 127 -20.09 23.35 -3.65
N ALA A 128 -20.33 23.22 -2.34
CA ALA A 128 -21.29 24.05 -1.62
C ALA A 128 -20.87 25.54 -1.53
N ALA A 129 -19.56 25.82 -1.51
CA ALA A 129 -19.02 27.16 -1.42
C ALA A 129 -18.84 27.87 -2.78
N LYS A 130 -19.07 27.20 -3.92
CA LYS A 130 -19.06 27.92 -5.21
C LYS A 130 -20.29 28.84 -5.22
N PRO A 131 -20.12 30.17 -5.39
CA PRO A 131 -21.27 31.04 -5.55
C PRO A 131 -22.05 30.56 -6.77
N VAL A 132 -23.36 30.39 -6.61
CA VAL A 132 -24.29 30.27 -7.72
C VAL A 132 -23.95 31.44 -8.63
N ILE A 133 -23.39 31.15 -9.80
CA ILE A 133 -23.18 32.15 -10.83
C ILE A 133 -24.60 32.59 -11.15
N GLU A 134 -25.02 33.73 -10.59
CA GLU A 134 -26.16 34.47 -11.09
C GLU A 134 -25.96 34.54 -12.58
N GLU A 135 -26.86 33.90 -13.30
CA GLU A 135 -27.04 34.07 -14.73
C GLU A 135 -27.35 35.55 -14.91
N LYS A 136 -26.31 36.37 -15.05
CA LYS A 136 -26.41 37.78 -15.40
C LYS A 136 -27.20 37.85 -16.70
N THR A 137 -28.47 38.19 -16.58
CA THR A 137 -29.12 39.29 -17.28
C THR A 137 -28.69 39.47 -18.75
N ASN A 138 -28.73 38.41 -19.55
CA ASN A 138 -28.49 38.47 -21.00
C ASN A 138 -29.81 38.58 -21.77
N GLY A 139 -30.66 39.55 -21.44
CA GLY A 139 -31.96 39.67 -22.10
C GLY A 139 -32.67 41.02 -22.04
N ALA A 140 -32.05 42.08 -21.50
CA ALA A 140 -32.71 43.39 -21.46
C ALA A 140 -31.71 44.54 -21.59
N ILE A 141 -31.00 44.58 -22.72
CA ILE A 141 -30.50 45.86 -23.24
C ILE A 141 -31.71 46.51 -23.92
N MET A 142 -32.47 47.30 -23.16
CA MET A 142 -33.55 48.12 -23.69
C MET A 142 -32.92 49.41 -24.24
N LEU A 143 -32.71 49.46 -25.56
CA LEU A 143 -32.49 50.71 -26.27
C LEU A 143 -33.85 51.31 -26.59
N TYR A 144 -34.29 52.29 -25.80
CA TYR A 144 -35.19 53.35 -26.24
C TYR A 144 -34.69 54.66 -25.66
#